data_AF-A0A2N1U9A8-F1
#
_entry.id   AF-A0A2N1U9A8-F1
#
_cell.length_a   1.000
_cell.length_b   1.000
_cell.length_c   1.000
_cell.angle_alpha   90.00
_cell.angle_beta   90.00
_cell.angle_gamma   90.00
#
_symmetry.space_group_name_H-M   'P 1'
#
loop_
_entity.id
_entity.type
_entity.pdbx_description
1 polymer ?
#
loop_
_entity_poly.entity_id
_entity_poly.type
_entity_poly.pdbx_seq_one_letter_code
_entity_poly.pdbx_strand_id
1 'polypeptide(L)'
;MARAKTIKKAGAASEEVAPKKKGKTTSGEAREYSVTETFAKGDIVYHKIWDDTGEVIETGTTDDGINKMKVAFEKVGVKNLRMG
;
A
#
# COMPACT_ATOMS: atom_id res chain seq x y z
N MET A 1 -4.21 -45.23 24.75
CA MET A 1 -3.34 -44.27 25.48
C MET A 1 -2.04 -44.16 24.66
N ALA A 2 -1.49 -43.03 24.22
CA ALA A 2 -1.79 -41.60 24.31
C ALA A 2 -1.17 -40.91 23.07
N ARG A 3 -1.76 -39.78 22.65
CA ARG A 3 -1.29 -38.90 21.56
C ARG A 3 -0.27 -37.88 22.09
N ALA A 4 0.77 -37.58 21.32
CA ALA A 4 1.62 -36.40 21.51
C ALA A 4 1.96 -35.81 20.11
N LYS A 5 1.22 -34.79 19.66
CA LYS A 5 1.40 -33.34 19.88
C LYS A 5 2.46 -32.72 18.95
N THR A 6 1.94 -32.21 17.85
CA THR A 6 2.49 -31.15 17.01
C THR A 6 2.94 -29.95 17.85
N ILE A 7 4.10 -29.38 17.52
CA ILE A 7 4.50 -28.06 18.03
C ILE A 7 5.08 -27.22 16.90
N LYS A 8 4.40 -26.09 16.71
CA LYS A 8 4.73 -24.96 15.84
C LYS A 8 6.05 -24.33 16.25
N LYS A 9 6.86 -23.93 15.27
CA LYS A 9 7.77 -22.80 15.43
C LYS A 9 7.67 -21.89 14.21
N ALA A 10 6.86 -20.85 14.36
CA ALA A 10 6.92 -19.67 13.51
C ALA A 10 8.08 -18.79 14.02
N GLY A 11 8.94 -18.36 13.11
CA GLY A 11 9.91 -17.29 13.28
C GLY A 11 10.03 -16.58 11.93
N ALA A 12 9.41 -15.40 11.80
CA ALA A 12 10.10 -14.10 11.74
C ALA A 12 10.84 -13.94 10.39
N ALA A 13 10.12 -13.48 9.35
CA ALA A 13 9.93 -12.06 9.02
C ALA A 13 11.24 -11.39 8.60
N SER A 14 11.46 -11.38 7.29
CA SER A 14 12.29 -10.41 6.58
C SER A 14 11.66 -10.24 5.21
N GLU A 15 10.76 -9.26 5.15
CA GLU A 15 10.50 -8.34 4.03
C GLU A 15 10.72 -8.91 2.62
N GLU A 16 9.90 -9.87 2.22
CA GLU A 16 9.46 -9.99 0.82
C GLU A 16 8.06 -9.41 0.74
N VAL A 17 7.91 -8.21 0.17
CA VAL A 17 6.61 -7.76 -0.31
C VAL A 17 6.76 -7.42 -1.78
N ALA A 18 6.81 -8.48 -2.58
CA ALA A 18 6.47 -8.43 -3.99
C ALA A 18 4.96 -8.67 -4.12
N PRO A 19 4.12 -7.67 -4.40
CA PRO A 19 2.71 -7.95 -4.62
C PRO A 19 2.49 -8.33 -6.09
N LYS A 20 2.53 -9.63 -6.37
CA LYS A 20 1.80 -10.22 -7.51
C LYS A 20 0.68 -11.10 -6.97
N LYS A 21 -0.56 -10.59 -7.01
CA LYS A 21 -1.71 -11.33 -7.55
C LYS A 21 -2.99 -10.50 -7.53
N LYS A 22 -3.57 -10.39 -8.73
CA LYS A 22 -4.98 -10.08 -9.00
C LYS A 22 -5.88 -10.88 -8.05
N GLY A 23 -6.68 -10.18 -7.25
CA GLY A 23 -7.70 -10.80 -6.42
C GLY A 23 -8.50 -9.76 -5.68
N LYS A 24 -9.73 -9.48 -6.16
CA LYS A 24 -10.86 -8.96 -5.38
C LYS A 24 -10.45 -8.06 -4.19
N THR A 25 -10.08 -6.81 -4.47
CA THR A 25 -9.71 -5.88 -3.40
C THR A 25 -10.97 -5.47 -2.65
N THR A 26 -11.24 -6.17 -1.55
CA THR A 26 -11.99 -5.60 -0.43
C THR A 26 -11.26 -4.33 -0.02
N SER A 27 -11.92 -3.19 -0.20
CA SER A 27 -11.47 -1.84 0.10
C SER A 27 -11.00 -1.68 1.56
N GLY A 28 -9.75 -2.01 1.86
CA GLY A 28 -9.23 -1.84 3.22
C GLY A 28 -7.77 -2.20 3.46
N GLU A 29 -7.06 -2.80 2.50
CA GLU A 29 -5.64 -3.11 2.68
C GLU A 29 -4.78 -1.94 2.15
N ALA A 30 -4.15 -1.22 3.07
CA ALA A 30 -3.25 -0.11 2.76
C ALA A 30 -2.09 -0.62 1.88
N ARG A 31 -1.98 -0.07 0.67
CA ARG A 31 -0.94 -0.43 -0.29
C ARG A 31 0.28 0.44 -0.06
N GLU A 32 1.47 -0.15 0.01
CA GLU A 32 2.70 0.63 0.17
C GLU A 32 2.90 1.55 -1.06
N TYR A 33 3.15 2.82 -0.80
CA TYR A 33 3.47 3.81 -1.83
C TYR A 33 4.78 3.42 -2.52
N SER A 34 4.69 3.17 -3.82
CA SER A 34 5.84 3.06 -4.70
C SER A 34 5.65 3.96 -5.90
N VAL A 35 6.72 4.64 -6.33
CA VAL A 35 6.68 5.51 -7.52
C VAL A 35 6.33 4.70 -8.77
N THR A 36 6.72 3.42 -8.82
CA THR A 36 6.45 2.53 -9.96
C THR A 36 5.04 1.96 -9.96
N GLU A 37 4.32 2.02 -8.83
CA GLU A 37 2.94 1.56 -8.74
C GLU A 37 2.00 2.69 -9.16
N THR A 38 0.85 2.30 -9.72
CA THR A 38 -0.23 3.21 -10.05
C THR A 38 -1.38 3.02 -9.07
N PHE A 39 -1.95 4.13 -8.60
CA PHE A 39 -3.04 4.13 -7.64
C PHE A 39 -4.26 4.83 -8.22
N ALA A 40 -5.44 4.43 -7.80
CA ALA A 40 -6.70 5.04 -8.20
C ALA A 40 -7.29 5.85 -7.04
N LYS A 41 -8.20 6.78 -7.36
CA LYS A 41 -8.98 7.49 -6.35
C LYS A 41 -9.76 6.49 -5.49
N GLY A 42 -9.65 6.61 -4.16
CA GLY A 42 -10.22 5.71 -3.16
C GLY A 42 -9.30 4.57 -2.72
N ASP A 43 -8.10 4.43 -3.29
CA ASP A 43 -7.10 3.50 -2.75
C ASP A 43 -6.49 4.05 -1.46
N ILE A 44 -6.17 3.15 -0.54
CA ILE A 44 -5.43 3.47 0.69
C ILE A 44 -3.94 3.26 0.42
N VAL A 45 -3.12 4.27 0.71
CA VAL A 45 -1.69 4.35 0.43
C VAL A 45 -0.92 4.56 1.72
N TYR A 46 0.00 3.66 2.03
CA TYR A 46 0.95 3.78 3.14
C TYR A 46 2.30 4.32 2.67
N HIS A 47 2.82 5.38 3.29
CA HIS A 47 4.09 5.99 2.91
C HIS A 47 5.15 5.78 4.00
N LYS A 48 6.11 4.87 3.76
CA LYS A 48 7.16 4.48 4.74
C LYS A 48 7.98 5.65 5.29
N ILE A 49 8.27 6.67 4.48
CA ILE A 49 9.05 7.85 4.92
C ILE A 49 8.25 8.72 5.91
N TRP A 50 6.92 8.76 5.75
CA TRP A 50 6.05 9.55 6.62
C TRP A 50 5.47 8.71 7.76
N ASP A 51 5.63 7.39 7.70
CA ASP A 51 4.98 6.41 8.57
C ASP A 51 3.49 6.74 8.73
N ASP A 52 2.85 6.98 7.59
CA ASP A 52 1.51 7.50 7.53
C ASP A 52 0.73 6.83 6.41
N THR A 53 -0.58 6.73 6.63
CA THR A 53 -1.51 6.11 5.70
C THR A 53 -2.50 7.17 5.25
N GLY A 54 -2.90 7.11 3.98
CA GLY A 54 -3.81 8.09 3.44
C GLY A 54 -4.62 7.55 2.29
N GLU A 55 -5.78 8.15 2.06
CA GLU A 55 -6.66 7.81 0.94
C GLU A 55 -6.33 8.69 -0.26
N VAL A 56 -6.23 8.10 -1.44
CA VAL A 56 -6.11 8.84 -2.69
C VAL A 56 -7.43 9.57 -2.96
N ILE A 57 -7.43 10.89 -2.81
CA ILE A 57 -8.62 11.72 -3.04
C ILE A 57 -8.73 12.19 -4.50
N GLU A 58 -7.60 12.23 -5.22
CA GLU A 58 -7.55 12.67 -6.62
C GLU A 58 -6.37 12.04 -7.35
N THR A 59 -6.53 11.77 -8.63
CA THR A 59 -5.43 11.36 -9.53
C THR A 59 -5.47 12.24 -10.77
N GLY A 60 -4.31 12.51 -11.34
CA GLY A 60 -4.18 13.36 -12.52
C GLY A 60 -2.93 13.01 -13.31
N THR A 61 -2.89 13.49 -14.56
CA THR A 61 -1.75 13.31 -15.45
C THR A 61 -1.34 14.68 -15.96
N THR A 62 -0.04 14.94 -16.00
CA THR A 62 0.52 16.16 -16.61
C THR A 62 0.58 16.03 -18.12
N ASP A 63 0.67 17.16 -18.83
CA ASP A 63 0.90 17.21 -20.28
C ASP A 63 2.15 16.42 -20.71
N ASP A 64 3.18 16.38 -19.85
CA ASP A 64 4.40 15.57 -20.02
C ASP A 64 4.20 14.05 -19.84
N GLY A 65 2.97 13.59 -19.60
CA GLY A 65 2.64 12.18 -19.36
C GLY A 65 2.99 11.65 -17.96
N ILE A 66 3.47 12.52 -17.06
CA ILE A 66 3.78 12.14 -15.67
C ILE A 66 2.47 12.00 -14.88
N ASN A 67 2.24 10.85 -14.25
CA ASN A 67 1.07 10.65 -13.40
C ASN A 67 1.32 11.18 -11.98
N LYS A 68 0.28 11.77 -11.41
CA LYS A 68 0.26 12.37 -10.09
C LYS A 68 -0.98 11.90 -9.36
N MET A 69 -0.89 11.85 -8.04
CA MET A 69 -2.02 11.62 -7.18
C MET A 69 -1.97 12.59 -6.01
N LYS A 70 -3.13 12.88 -5.46
CA LYS A 70 -3.29 13.62 -4.21
C LYS A 70 -3.85 12.64 -3.19
N VAL A 71 -3.10 12.45 -2.11
CA VAL A 71 -3.43 11.53 -1.02
C VAL A 71 -3.68 12.35 0.23
N ALA A 72 -4.83 12.14 0.87
CA ALA A 72 -5.15 12.69 2.17
C ALA A 72 -4.63 11.74 3.25
N PHE A 73 -3.43 12.03 3.77
CA PHE A 73 -2.85 11.29 4.88
C PHE A 73 -3.45 11.71 6.21
N GLU A 74 -3.52 10.77 7.16
CA GLU A 74 -4.14 11.00 8.47
C GLU A 74 -3.31 11.90 9.38
N LYS A 75 -1.96 11.77 9.40
CA LYS A 75 -1.08 12.58 10.26
C LYS A 75 -0.53 13.81 9.52
N VAL A 76 -0.03 13.64 8.29
CA VAL A 76 0.64 14.71 7.53
C VAL A 76 -0.30 15.54 6.66
N GLY A 77 -1.56 15.13 6.55
CA GLY A 77 -2.59 15.79 5.75
C GLY A 77 -2.46 15.52 4.26
N VAL A 78 -2.97 16.44 3.43
CA VAL A 78 -3.03 16.24 1.98
C VAL A 78 -1.66 16.44 1.32
N LYS A 79 -1.19 15.42 0.60
CA LYS A 79 0.09 15.43 -0.13
C LYS A 79 -0.09 15.04 -1.59
N ASN A 80 0.68 15.67 -2.46
CA ASN A 80 0.76 15.31 -3.87
C ASN A 80 1.95 14.38 -4.07
N LEU A 81 1.69 13.20 -4.61
CA LEU A 81 2.66 12.17 -4.93
C LEU A 81 2.68 11.94 -6.44
N ARG A 82 3.81 11.47 -6.95
CA ARG A 82 3.97 11.05 -8.34
C ARG A 82 3.85 9.53 -8.44
N MET A 83 3.32 9.05 -9.55
CA MET A 83 3.18 7.62 -9.86
C MET A 83 3.56 7.42 -11.32
N GLY A 84 4.04 6.23 -11.68
CA GLY A 84 4.54 5.91 -13.01
C GLY A 84 6.06 6.00 -13.09
#